data_AF-A0A7L3MSN7-F1
#
_entry.id   AF-A0A7L3MSN7-F1
#
_cell.length_a   1.000
_cell.length_b   1.000
_cell.length_c   1.000
_cell.angle_alpha   90.00
_cell.angle_beta   90.00
_cell.angle_gamma   90.00
#
_symmetry.space_group_name_H-M   'P 1'
#
loop_
_entity.id
_entity.type
_entity.pdbx_description
1 polymer ?
#
loop_
_entity_poly.entity_id
_entity_poly.type
_entity_poly.pdbx_seq_one_letter_code
_entity_poly.pdbx_strand_id
1 'polypeptide(L)'
;VSRAADLMAKLKLIYPHPFTFCEKDFESLFDCPETKQFLERFCSTVSEKNVLSPVEVEAYEALLASGKPILEGDALEEALRMCSQVPQLPSSIADEGPSEEALQQELQELEHYRDLQLWRYKKLLAWINKLQQEQKYLEEEEKVVKQELRMAHIDLKAKMFKTRAVLSQASKTAEQVSECHGNMGIGQLPTLLCQIDLAPYLEQEQQATDAFENFIQQVLPESVQAPDRDGSQEVTEKSDTKKKSTPRNLGTDEDELLEDQDSFWKELGRIETAYICAQREVIVTAAKVEGTRAALEWAQRTLEAPEDNQQADQAELQSQAADLQRELHALRFDIMQTLTHQLPPLLKAEARRFCLPILHKHFSLEVAHLQNTARRQEEAAAWLLSQHSCLDLLELQLKRERKELEQKAAWLEKIETVTRESQTRPQEQKSYFRDARSSQKGHPHKWIDPKDLTAIR
;
A
#
# COMPACT_ATOMS: atom_id res chain seq x y z
N VAL A 1 -55.73 -22.90 17.54
CA VAL A 1 -57.01 -23.50 17.10
C VAL A 1 -57.92 -23.51 18.32
N SER A 2 -59.16 -23.05 18.19
CA SER A 2 -60.14 -23.01 19.29
C SER A 2 -60.57 -24.44 19.65
N ARG A 3 -60.73 -24.72 20.95
CA ARG A 3 -61.06 -26.08 21.45
C ARG A 3 -62.41 -26.58 20.95
N ALA A 4 -63.35 -25.65 20.72
CA ALA A 4 -64.64 -25.93 20.10
C ALA A 4 -64.51 -26.31 18.61
N ALA A 5 -63.52 -25.78 17.88
CA ALA A 5 -63.25 -26.17 16.50
C ALA A 5 -62.68 -27.60 16.40
N ASP A 6 -61.81 -27.99 17.33
CA ASP A 6 -61.28 -29.37 17.38
C ASP A 6 -62.40 -30.39 17.67
N LEU A 7 -63.31 -30.08 18.60
CA LEU A 7 -64.48 -30.92 18.87
C LEU A 7 -65.39 -31.03 17.64
N MET A 8 -65.64 -29.93 16.93
CA MET A 8 -66.45 -29.93 15.72
C MET A 8 -65.83 -30.77 14.60
N ALA A 9 -64.50 -30.70 14.43
CA ALA A 9 -63.78 -31.52 13.44
C ALA A 9 -63.93 -33.02 13.73
N LYS A 10 -63.86 -33.42 15.01
CA LYS A 10 -64.04 -34.81 15.43
C LYS A 10 -65.49 -35.28 15.31
N LEU A 11 -66.47 -34.44 15.62
CA LEU A 11 -67.89 -34.78 15.45
C LEU A 11 -68.27 -34.98 13.97
N LYS A 12 -67.70 -34.19 13.06
CA LYS A 12 -67.88 -34.37 11.60
C LYS A 12 -67.34 -35.71 11.10
N LEU A 13 -66.36 -36.28 11.79
CA LEU A 13 -65.79 -37.59 11.46
C LEU A 13 -66.73 -38.74 11.87
N ILE A 14 -67.49 -38.57 12.94
CA ILE A 14 -68.32 -39.61 13.55
C ILE A 14 -69.78 -39.53 13.06
N TYR A 15 -70.27 -38.31 12.80
CA TYR A 15 -71.63 -38.05 12.34
C TYR A 15 -71.61 -37.36 10.96
N PRO A 16 -71.78 -38.12 9.85
CA PRO A 16 -71.72 -37.59 8.50
C PRO A 16 -72.98 -36.82 8.05
N HIS A 17 -73.97 -36.60 8.92
CA HIS A 17 -75.14 -35.77 8.60
C HIS A 17 -74.87 -34.28 8.86
N PRO A 18 -75.24 -33.36 7.94
CA PRO A 18 -74.90 -31.96 8.06
C PRO A 18 -75.85 -31.28 9.04
N PHE A 19 -75.50 -31.28 10.33
CA PHE A 19 -76.13 -30.36 11.26
C PHE A 19 -75.43 -28.99 11.20
N THR A 20 -76.21 -27.93 11.04
CA THR A 20 -75.77 -26.53 11.09
C THR A 20 -75.45 -26.10 12.53
N PHE A 21 -74.47 -26.72 13.17
CA PHE A 21 -73.99 -26.25 14.47
C PHE A 21 -72.88 -25.21 14.29
N CYS A 22 -72.98 -24.10 15.02
CA CYS A 22 -71.94 -23.08 15.03
C CYS A 22 -70.92 -23.39 16.13
N GLU A 23 -69.66 -23.02 15.93
CA GLU A 23 -68.58 -23.23 16.89
C GLU A 23 -68.88 -22.64 18.28
N LYS A 24 -69.65 -21.55 18.30
CA LYS A 24 -70.10 -20.84 19.51
C LYS A 24 -71.07 -21.64 20.36
N ASP A 25 -71.79 -22.60 19.78
CA ASP A 25 -72.77 -23.41 20.51
C ASP A 25 -72.09 -24.38 21.48
N PHE A 26 -70.86 -24.80 21.17
CA PHE A 26 -70.09 -25.76 21.95
C PHE A 26 -69.10 -25.11 22.93
N GLU A 27 -68.88 -23.80 22.84
CA GLU A 27 -67.94 -23.08 23.71
C GLU A 27 -68.38 -23.16 25.18
N SER A 28 -69.69 -23.09 25.43
CA SER A 28 -70.30 -23.24 26.77
C SER A 28 -70.10 -24.61 27.43
N LEU A 29 -69.79 -25.66 26.67
CA LEU A 29 -69.58 -27.01 27.21
C LEU A 29 -68.19 -27.16 27.84
N PHE A 30 -67.23 -26.31 27.48
CA PHE A 30 -65.89 -26.30 28.05
C PHE A 30 -65.76 -25.45 29.32
N ASP A 31 -66.83 -24.73 29.70
CA ASP A 31 -66.86 -23.87 30.90
C ASP A 31 -67.07 -24.67 32.19
N CYS A 32 -67.63 -25.88 32.09
CA CYS A 32 -67.81 -26.79 33.23
C CYS A 32 -66.60 -27.75 33.35
N PRO A 33 -65.89 -27.80 34.50
CA PRO A 33 -64.64 -28.54 34.63
C PRO A 33 -64.79 -30.06 34.49
N GLU A 34 -65.92 -30.64 34.88
CA GLU A 34 -66.20 -32.06 34.72
C GLU A 34 -66.39 -32.44 33.25
N THR A 35 -67.13 -31.64 32.47
CA THR A 35 -67.35 -31.87 31.04
C THR A 35 -66.10 -31.57 30.22
N LYS A 36 -65.29 -30.61 30.66
CA LYS A 36 -64.03 -30.25 30.01
C LYS A 36 -63.03 -31.40 29.95
N GLN A 37 -62.82 -32.11 31.06
CA GLN A 37 -61.88 -33.25 31.08
C GLN A 37 -62.34 -34.36 30.13
N PHE A 38 -63.65 -34.62 30.09
CA PHE A 38 -64.23 -35.58 29.15
C PHE A 38 -64.01 -35.15 27.70
N LEU A 39 -64.30 -33.89 27.35
CA LEU A 39 -64.17 -33.38 25.98
C LEU A 39 -62.71 -33.32 25.53
N GLU A 40 -61.78 -32.93 26.40
CA GLU A 40 -60.34 -32.96 26.09
C GLU A 40 -59.85 -34.39 25.85
N ARG A 41 -60.30 -35.36 26.67
CA ARG A 41 -60.02 -36.78 26.44
C ARG A 41 -60.64 -37.27 25.13
N PHE A 42 -61.89 -36.90 24.84
CA PHE A 42 -62.59 -37.31 23.62
C PHE A 42 -61.87 -36.81 22.37
N CYS A 43 -61.51 -35.52 22.33
CA CYS A 43 -60.79 -34.93 21.20
C CYS A 43 -59.38 -35.49 20.98
N SER A 44 -58.70 -35.91 22.05
CA SER A 44 -57.36 -36.54 21.96
C SER A 44 -57.40 -38.04 21.64
N THR A 45 -58.44 -38.76 22.10
CA THR A 45 -58.51 -40.22 21.97
C THR A 45 -59.23 -40.66 20.69
N VAL A 46 -60.22 -39.90 20.20
CA VAL A 46 -60.98 -40.30 19.02
C VAL A 46 -60.24 -39.90 17.74
N SER A 47 -59.88 -40.89 16.94
CA SER A 47 -59.23 -40.73 15.62
C SER A 47 -59.94 -41.60 14.60
N GLU A 48 -59.64 -41.45 13.30
CA GLU A 48 -60.21 -42.28 12.22
C GLU A 48 -60.07 -43.78 12.49
N LYS A 49 -59.02 -44.19 13.21
CA LYS A 49 -58.77 -45.59 13.58
C LYS A 49 -59.72 -46.14 14.65
N ASN A 50 -60.41 -45.27 15.38
CA ASN A 50 -61.28 -45.62 16.51
C ASN A 50 -62.77 -45.47 16.17
N VAL A 51 -63.09 -45.12 14.92
CA VAL A 51 -64.46 -44.98 14.42
C VAL A 51 -64.73 -46.17 13.50
N LEU A 52 -65.67 -47.03 13.90
CA LEU A 52 -66.03 -48.21 13.10
C LEU A 52 -66.59 -47.76 11.75
N SER A 53 -65.99 -48.26 10.67
CA SER A 53 -66.48 -48.04 9.32
C SER A 53 -67.81 -48.80 9.11
N PRO A 54 -68.67 -48.35 8.18
CA PRO A 54 -69.94 -49.02 7.92
C PRO A 54 -69.76 -50.50 7.52
N VAL A 55 -68.64 -50.84 6.89
CA VAL A 55 -68.29 -52.22 6.52
C VAL A 55 -67.94 -53.06 7.75
N GLU A 56 -67.23 -52.48 8.73
CA GLU A 56 -66.91 -53.16 9.99
C GLU A 56 -68.15 -53.36 10.87
N VAL A 57 -69.08 -52.40 10.84
CA VAL A 57 -70.38 -52.52 11.52
C VAL A 57 -71.19 -53.67 10.90
N GLU A 58 -71.27 -53.74 9.57
CA GLU A 58 -71.98 -54.82 8.87
C GLU A 58 -71.31 -56.19 9.09
N ALA A 59 -69.98 -56.25 9.15
CA ALA A 59 -69.23 -57.46 9.50
C ALA A 59 -69.48 -57.89 10.96
N TYR A 60 -69.59 -56.94 11.89
CA TYR A 60 -69.91 -57.22 13.29
C TYR A 60 -71.36 -57.69 13.46
N GLU A 61 -72.32 -57.09 12.75
CA GLU A 61 -73.71 -57.54 12.72
C GLU A 61 -73.84 -58.96 12.13
N ALA A 62 -73.09 -59.27 11.08
CA ALA A 62 -73.01 -60.63 10.52
C ALA A 62 -72.40 -61.63 11.52
N LEU A 63 -71.43 -61.21 12.33
CA LEU A 63 -70.86 -62.02 13.40
C LEU A 63 -71.85 -62.28 14.52
N LEU A 64 -72.62 -61.27 14.96
CA LEU A 64 -73.70 -61.44 15.93
C LEU A 64 -74.80 -62.39 15.40
N ALA A 65 -75.19 -62.22 14.13
CA ALA A 65 -76.17 -63.09 13.47
C ALA A 65 -75.68 -64.54 13.33
N SER A 66 -74.36 -64.78 13.35
CA SER A 66 -73.77 -66.12 13.25
C SER A 66 -73.89 -66.97 14.53
N GLY A 67 -74.30 -66.37 15.66
CA GLY A 67 -74.52 -67.08 16.93
C GLY A 67 -73.26 -67.66 17.59
N LYS A 68 -72.07 -67.28 17.12
CA LYS A 68 -70.79 -67.70 17.72
C LYS A 68 -70.47 -66.84 18.95
N PRO A 69 -69.81 -67.40 19.98
CA PRO A 69 -69.38 -66.61 21.14
C PRO A 69 -68.33 -65.58 20.69
N ILE A 70 -68.62 -64.30 20.92
CA ILE A 70 -67.69 -63.19 20.70
C ILE A 70 -66.80 -63.10 21.93
N LEU A 71 -65.49 -62.98 21.72
CA LEU A 71 -64.53 -62.82 22.81
C LEU A 71 -64.62 -61.40 23.35
N GLU A 72 -65.10 -61.27 24.59
CA GLU A 72 -65.26 -60.00 25.30
C GLU A 72 -64.59 -60.05 26.67
N GLY A 73 -64.10 -58.91 27.15
CA GLY A 73 -63.49 -58.76 28.48
C GLY A 73 -62.28 -59.69 28.68
N ASP A 74 -62.25 -60.36 29.83
CA ASP A 74 -61.11 -61.18 30.28
C ASP A 74 -60.71 -62.27 29.27
N ALA A 75 -61.68 -62.84 28.53
CA ALA A 75 -61.42 -63.86 27.52
C ALA A 75 -60.70 -63.31 26.27
N LEU A 76 -60.93 -62.04 25.91
CA LEU A 76 -60.20 -61.35 24.85
C LEU A 76 -58.79 -60.99 25.32
N GLU A 77 -58.67 -60.53 26.56
CA GLU A 77 -57.38 -60.16 27.15
C GLU A 77 -56.46 -61.37 27.30
N GLU A 78 -57.03 -62.53 27.69
CA GLU A 78 -56.30 -63.79 27.76
C GLU A 78 -55.89 -64.31 26.36
N ALA A 79 -56.75 -64.17 25.34
CA ALA A 79 -56.42 -64.51 23.96
C ALA A 79 -55.32 -63.60 23.38
N LEU A 80 -55.39 -62.29 23.63
CA LEU A 80 -54.34 -61.33 23.22
C LEU A 80 -53.01 -61.63 23.91
N ARG A 81 -53.06 -61.96 25.20
CA ARG A 81 -51.88 -62.33 26.00
C ARG A 81 -51.24 -63.63 25.51
N MET A 82 -52.03 -64.59 25.02
CA MET A 82 -51.51 -65.79 24.35
C MET A 82 -50.92 -65.48 22.97
N CYS A 83 -51.55 -64.60 22.18
CA CYS A 83 -51.03 -64.19 20.87
C CYS A 83 -49.70 -63.41 20.96
N SER A 84 -49.52 -62.59 22.00
CA SER A 84 -48.25 -61.87 22.24
C SER A 84 -47.08 -62.76 22.66
N GLN A 85 -47.30 -64.04 22.96
CA GLN A 85 -46.25 -65.01 23.34
C GLN A 85 -45.80 -65.91 22.19
N VAL A 86 -46.32 -65.72 20.97
CA VAL A 86 -45.85 -66.43 19.78
C VAL A 86 -44.60 -65.73 19.23
N PRO A 87 -43.46 -66.41 19.03
CA PRO A 87 -42.31 -65.83 18.35
C PRO A 87 -42.66 -65.56 16.89
N GLN A 88 -42.74 -64.26 16.55
CA GLN A 88 -42.67 -63.66 15.22
C GLN A 88 -43.37 -64.41 14.06
N LEU A 89 -44.56 -63.94 13.70
CA LEU A 89 -45.00 -64.01 12.30
C LEU A 89 -44.16 -63.01 11.47
N PRO A 90 -43.81 -63.32 10.21
CA PRO A 90 -43.13 -62.38 9.33
C PRO A 90 -44.11 -61.26 8.93
N SER A 91 -44.11 -60.17 9.67
CA SER A 91 -44.81 -58.94 9.29
C SER A 91 -43.98 -58.22 8.24
N SER A 92 -44.33 -58.42 6.97
CA SER A 92 -44.05 -57.44 5.93
C SER A 92 -44.77 -56.15 6.28
N ILE A 93 -43.97 -55.15 6.66
CA ILE A 93 -44.17 -53.69 6.81
C ILE A 93 -43.41 -53.34 8.09
N ALA A 94 -42.09 -53.31 7.95
CA ALA A 94 -41.24 -52.57 8.86
C ALA A 94 -41.47 -51.09 8.56
N ASP A 95 -42.05 -50.38 9.52
CA ASP A 95 -41.89 -48.94 9.62
C ASP A 95 -40.41 -48.71 9.98
N GLU A 96 -39.58 -48.45 8.96
CA GLU A 96 -38.15 -48.13 9.12
C GLU A 96 -38.01 -46.73 9.73
N GLY A 97 -38.32 -46.61 11.02
CA GLY A 97 -37.78 -45.53 11.83
C GLY A 97 -36.26 -45.71 11.99
N PRO A 98 -35.45 -44.64 11.96
CA PRO A 98 -34.01 -44.75 12.18
C PRO A 98 -33.73 -45.42 13.52
N SER A 99 -32.75 -46.33 13.55
CA SER A 99 -32.39 -47.06 14.77
C SER A 99 -31.93 -46.09 15.87
N GLU A 100 -32.08 -46.51 17.13
CA GLU A 100 -31.65 -45.72 18.29
C GLU A 100 -30.14 -45.37 18.23
N GLU A 101 -29.34 -46.26 17.64
CA GLU A 101 -27.92 -46.05 17.37
C GLU A 101 -27.67 -44.96 16.32
N ALA A 102 -28.47 -44.92 15.25
CA ALA A 102 -28.38 -43.88 14.21
C ALA A 102 -28.72 -42.49 14.77
N LEU A 103 -29.73 -42.40 15.65
CA LEU A 103 -30.11 -41.16 16.32
C LEU A 103 -29.05 -40.69 17.32
N GLN A 104 -28.38 -41.61 18.04
CA GLN A 104 -27.26 -41.26 18.92
C GLN A 104 -26.05 -40.76 18.12
N GLN A 105 -25.78 -41.35 16.96
CA GLN A 105 -24.70 -40.93 16.08
C GLN A 105 -24.99 -39.53 15.50
N GLU A 106 -26.23 -39.27 15.06
CA GLU A 106 -26.66 -37.96 14.57
C GLU A 106 -26.58 -36.88 15.68
N LEU A 107 -26.95 -37.21 16.93
CA LEU A 107 -26.77 -36.30 18.07
C LEU A 107 -25.31 -35.95 18.31
N GLN A 108 -24.39 -36.92 18.24
CA GLN A 108 -22.96 -36.66 18.39
C GLN A 108 -22.40 -35.78 17.27
N GLU A 109 -22.83 -36.01 16.03
CA GLU A 109 -22.44 -35.17 14.89
C GLU A 109 -22.95 -33.74 15.04
N LEU A 110 -24.19 -33.56 15.50
CA LEU A 110 -24.78 -32.24 15.75
C LEU A 110 -24.07 -31.50 16.90
N GLU A 111 -23.69 -32.20 17.97
CA GLU A 111 -22.89 -31.61 19.05
C GLU A 111 -21.52 -31.17 18.56
N HIS A 112 -20.84 -32.01 17.75
CA HIS A 112 -19.56 -31.65 17.17
C HIS A 112 -19.67 -30.45 16.22
N TYR A 113 -20.74 -30.40 15.42
CA TYR A 113 -21.06 -29.28 14.54
C TYR A 113 -21.29 -27.99 15.32
N ARG A 114 -22.06 -28.05 16.42
CA ARG A 114 -22.29 -26.90 17.32
C ARG A 114 -20.97 -26.38 17.88
N ASP A 115 -20.10 -27.26 18.36
CA ASP A 115 -18.84 -26.87 18.98
C ASP A 115 -17.88 -26.24 17.95
N LEU A 116 -17.86 -26.75 16.72
CA LEU A 116 -17.11 -26.15 15.61
C LEU A 116 -17.63 -24.74 15.27
N GLN A 117 -18.95 -24.54 15.22
CA GLN A 117 -19.54 -23.22 14.99
C GLN A 117 -19.17 -22.24 16.12
N LEU A 118 -19.21 -22.70 17.37
CA LEU A 118 -18.84 -21.91 18.54
C LEU A 118 -17.35 -21.52 18.53
N TRP A 119 -16.48 -22.44 18.09
CA TRP A 119 -15.06 -22.16 17.90
C TRP A 119 -14.82 -21.12 16.78
N ARG A 120 -15.50 -21.25 15.64
CA ARG A 120 -15.42 -20.28 14.54
C ARG A 120 -15.88 -18.90 14.98
N TYR A 121 -16.99 -18.82 15.72
CA TYR A 121 -17.50 -17.57 16.28
C TYR A 121 -16.51 -16.93 17.25
N LYS A 122 -15.96 -17.70 18.20
CA LYS A 122 -14.92 -17.20 19.13
C LYS A 122 -13.68 -16.70 18.41
N LYS A 123 -13.26 -17.40 17.34
CA LYS A 123 -12.15 -16.97 16.50
C LYS A 123 -12.48 -15.64 15.82
N LEU A 124 -13.62 -15.51 15.16
CA LEU A 124 -14.05 -14.26 14.54
C LEU A 124 -14.12 -13.10 15.55
N LEU A 125 -14.63 -13.35 16.75
CA LEU A 125 -14.70 -12.35 17.81
C LEU A 125 -13.30 -11.85 18.22
N ALA A 126 -12.32 -12.74 18.32
CA ALA A 126 -10.93 -12.36 18.60
C ALA A 126 -10.33 -11.47 17.49
N TRP A 127 -10.65 -11.77 16.21
CA TRP A 127 -10.21 -10.95 15.08
C TRP A 127 -10.87 -9.57 15.07
N ILE A 128 -12.17 -9.49 15.37
CA ILE A 128 -12.88 -8.21 15.50
C ILE A 128 -12.24 -7.35 16.60
N ASN A 129 -11.96 -7.94 17.76
CA ASN A 129 -11.31 -7.22 18.85
C ASN A 129 -9.91 -6.71 18.47
N LYS A 130 -9.14 -7.52 17.73
CA LYS A 130 -7.81 -7.12 17.23
C LYS A 130 -7.92 -5.94 16.26
N LEU A 131 -8.84 -6.02 15.28
CA LEU A 131 -9.09 -4.95 14.33
C LEU A 131 -9.55 -3.65 15.01
N GLN A 132 -10.41 -3.74 16.03
CA GLN A 132 -10.82 -2.58 16.81
C GLN A 132 -9.67 -1.95 17.59
N GLN A 133 -8.73 -2.75 18.10
CA GLN A 133 -7.54 -2.25 18.78
C GLN A 133 -6.59 -1.54 17.79
N GLU A 134 -6.36 -2.13 16.62
CA GLU A 134 -5.57 -1.52 15.54
C GLU A 134 -6.21 -0.21 15.07
N GLN A 135 -7.52 -0.16 14.91
CA GLN A 135 -8.24 1.06 14.55
C GLN A 135 -8.05 2.18 15.58
N LYS A 136 -8.13 1.87 16.88
CA LYS A 136 -7.89 2.86 17.95
C LYS A 136 -6.45 3.39 17.93
N TYR A 137 -5.48 2.51 17.73
CA TYR A 137 -4.08 2.90 17.59
C TYR A 137 -3.87 3.85 16.40
N LEU A 138 -4.45 3.53 15.25
CA LEU A 138 -4.37 4.37 14.06
C LEU A 138 -5.05 5.74 14.25
N GLU A 139 -6.19 5.80 14.97
CA GLU A 139 -6.83 7.08 15.31
C GLU A 139 -5.98 7.95 16.24
N GLU A 140 -5.21 7.35 17.15
CA GLU A 140 -4.27 8.07 18.02
C GLU A 140 -3.08 8.59 17.22
N GLU A 141 -2.50 7.77 16.34
CA GLU A 141 -1.42 8.16 15.44
C GLU A 141 -1.85 9.28 14.49
N GLU A 142 -3.06 9.22 13.92
CA GLU A 142 -3.62 10.27 13.08
C GLU A 142 -3.74 11.61 13.84
N LYS A 143 -4.14 11.58 15.12
CA LYS A 143 -4.21 12.79 15.97
C LYS A 143 -2.83 13.41 16.18
N VAL A 144 -1.81 12.58 16.43
CA VAL A 144 -0.42 13.04 16.58
C VAL A 144 0.07 13.67 15.28
N VAL A 145 -0.10 13.00 14.14
CA VAL A 145 0.30 13.52 12.83
C VAL A 145 -0.43 14.82 12.49
N LYS A 146 -1.73 14.93 12.77
CA LYS A 146 -2.49 16.19 12.60
C LYS A 146 -1.94 17.31 13.47
N GLN A 147 -1.50 17.02 14.69
CA GLN A 147 -0.91 18.01 15.58
C GLN A 147 0.46 18.48 15.06
N GLU A 148 1.32 17.54 14.66
CA GLU A 148 2.63 17.85 14.05
C GLU A 148 2.47 18.70 12.79
N LEU A 149 1.52 18.35 11.91
CA LEU A 149 1.21 19.13 10.71
C LEU A 149 0.80 20.57 11.05
N ARG A 150 -0.02 20.78 12.09
CA ARG A 150 -0.39 22.12 12.55
C ARG A 150 0.82 22.89 13.06
N MET A 151 1.71 22.25 13.81
CA MET A 151 2.93 22.88 14.31
C MET A 151 3.88 23.26 13.17
N ALA A 152 4.08 22.37 12.20
CA ALA A 152 4.86 22.64 11.00
C ALA A 152 4.27 23.80 10.18
N HIS A 153 2.94 23.88 10.08
CA HIS A 153 2.27 24.98 9.40
C HIS A 153 2.50 26.33 10.12
N ILE A 154 2.46 26.35 11.45
CA ILE A 154 2.77 27.54 12.25
C ILE A 154 4.24 27.97 12.05
N ASP A 155 5.18 27.02 12.10
CA ASP A 155 6.61 27.29 11.86
C ASP A 155 6.86 27.84 10.45
N LEU A 156 6.25 27.24 9.42
CA LEU A 156 6.33 27.73 8.05
C LEU A 156 5.82 29.17 7.95
N LYS A 157 4.68 29.47 8.57
CA LYS A 157 4.12 30.82 8.58
C LYS A 157 5.06 31.81 9.28
N ALA A 158 5.68 31.42 10.38
CA ALA A 158 6.68 32.24 11.08
C ALA A 158 7.91 32.50 10.20
N LYS A 159 8.42 31.47 9.51
CA LYS A 159 9.51 31.60 8.52
C LYS A 159 9.13 32.54 7.38
N MET A 160 7.93 32.40 6.81
CA MET A 160 7.42 33.33 5.78
C MET A 160 7.38 34.78 6.26
N PHE A 161 6.93 35.03 7.51
CA PHE A 161 6.96 36.38 8.08
C PHE A 161 8.38 36.92 8.23
N LYS A 162 9.33 36.09 8.72
CA LYS A 162 10.75 36.47 8.82
C LYS A 162 11.34 36.79 7.44
N THR A 163 11.12 35.92 6.44
CA THR A 163 11.60 36.15 5.07
C THR A 163 11.01 37.44 4.48
N ARG A 164 9.71 37.69 4.69
CA ARG A 164 9.07 38.94 4.23
C ARG A 164 9.65 40.17 4.94
N ALA A 165 9.96 40.07 6.22
CA ALA A 165 10.62 41.16 6.96
C ALA A 165 12.02 41.44 6.39
N VAL A 166 12.83 40.40 6.17
CA VAL A 166 14.16 40.52 5.54
C VAL A 166 14.05 41.11 4.14
N LEU A 167 13.10 40.65 3.33
CA LEU A 167 12.86 41.20 1.99
C LEU A 167 12.48 42.69 2.04
N SER A 168 11.63 43.09 3.00
CA SER A 168 11.26 44.50 3.17
C SER A 168 12.43 45.35 3.63
N GLN A 169 13.31 44.81 4.47
CA GLN A 169 14.52 45.49 4.90
C GLN A 169 15.52 45.61 3.75
N ALA A 170 15.72 44.54 2.97
CA ALA A 170 16.53 44.54 1.76
C ALA A 170 16.03 45.57 0.74
N SER A 171 14.70 45.67 0.55
CA SER A 171 14.07 46.69 -0.30
C SER A 171 14.34 48.10 0.22
N LYS A 172 14.17 48.34 1.52
CA LYS A 172 14.48 49.65 2.13
C LYS A 172 15.95 50.00 2.02
N THR A 173 16.86 49.04 2.22
CA THR A 173 18.30 49.29 2.03
C THR A 173 18.63 49.54 0.56
N ALA A 174 17.96 48.87 -0.38
CA ALA A 174 18.13 49.13 -1.81
C ALA A 174 17.59 50.53 -2.19
N GLU A 175 16.45 50.95 -1.64
CA GLU A 175 15.92 52.31 -1.77
C GLU A 175 16.87 53.35 -1.17
N GLN A 176 17.42 53.10 0.03
CA GLN A 176 18.41 53.97 0.65
C GLN A 176 19.73 54.05 -0.12
N VAL A 177 20.20 52.94 -0.70
CA VAL A 177 21.38 52.94 -1.57
C VAL A 177 21.10 53.72 -2.86
N SER A 178 19.90 53.59 -3.42
CA SER A 178 19.44 54.39 -4.57
C SER A 178 19.35 55.88 -4.23
N GLU A 179 18.80 56.26 -3.07
CA GLU A 179 18.75 57.65 -2.58
C GLU A 179 20.14 58.22 -2.23
N CYS A 180 21.03 57.43 -1.63
CA CYS A 180 22.42 57.80 -1.39
C CYS A 180 23.19 58.04 -2.70
N HIS A 181 22.86 57.33 -3.77
CA HIS A 181 23.37 57.62 -5.12
C HIS A 181 22.74 58.88 -5.75
N GLY A 182 21.51 59.25 -5.37
CA GLY A 182 20.89 60.53 -5.77
C GLY A 182 21.41 61.75 -5.00
N ASN A 183 21.87 61.57 -3.75
CA ASN A 183 22.25 62.65 -2.82
C ASN A 183 23.76 62.75 -2.50
N MET A 184 24.63 61.93 -3.10
CA MET A 184 26.08 62.12 -2.99
C MET A 184 26.51 63.38 -3.76
N GLY A 185 26.47 64.51 -3.06
CA GLY A 185 27.21 65.70 -3.42
C GLY A 185 28.70 65.37 -3.56
N ILE A 186 29.24 65.67 -4.74
CA ILE A 186 30.62 66.09 -5.04
C ILE A 186 31.61 65.81 -3.89
N GLY A 187 32.15 64.58 -3.80
CA GLY A 187 33.17 64.27 -2.80
C GLY A 187 33.88 62.94 -2.99
N GLN A 188 33.15 61.86 -3.26
CA GLN A 188 33.70 60.57 -3.67
C GLN A 188 32.72 59.94 -4.64
N LEU A 189 33.12 59.83 -5.92
CA LEU A 189 32.35 59.03 -6.88
C LEU A 189 32.29 57.59 -6.35
N PRO A 190 31.15 56.88 -6.50
CA PRO A 190 31.17 55.42 -6.44
C PRO A 190 32.22 54.94 -7.43
N THR A 191 33.24 54.24 -6.95
CA THR A 191 34.30 53.68 -7.79
C THR A 191 33.61 52.79 -8.82
N LEU A 192 33.64 53.20 -10.10
CA LEU A 192 33.11 52.39 -11.19
C LEU A 192 33.90 51.06 -11.19
N LEU A 193 33.27 49.95 -11.54
CA LEU A 193 33.88 48.64 -11.71
C LEU A 193 35.08 48.73 -12.68
N CYS A 194 35.01 49.61 -13.69
CA CYS A 194 36.12 49.90 -14.59
C CYS A 194 37.33 50.60 -13.95
N GLN A 195 37.19 51.06 -12.71
CA GLN A 195 38.26 51.67 -11.89
C GLN A 195 38.71 50.75 -10.74
N ILE A 196 38.05 49.61 -10.54
CA ILE A 196 38.40 48.61 -9.53
C ILE A 196 39.25 47.52 -10.19
N ASP A 197 40.29 47.07 -9.50
CA ASP A 197 41.00 45.86 -9.91
C ASP A 197 40.14 44.62 -9.62
N LEU A 198 39.70 43.94 -10.68
CA LEU A 198 38.88 42.73 -10.62
C LEU A 198 39.72 41.45 -10.48
N ALA A 199 41.06 41.53 -10.58
CA ALA A 199 41.94 40.38 -10.43
C ALA A 199 41.67 39.54 -9.16
N PRO A 200 41.52 40.12 -7.94
CA PRO A 200 41.24 39.32 -6.75
C PRO A 200 39.88 38.62 -6.78
N TYR A 201 38.87 39.21 -7.43
CA TYR A 201 37.56 38.58 -7.59
C TYR A 201 37.62 37.41 -8.58
N LEU A 202 38.32 37.60 -9.71
CA LEU A 202 38.51 36.53 -10.71
C LEU A 202 39.33 35.36 -10.15
N GLU A 203 40.34 35.63 -9.32
CA GLU A 203 41.10 34.58 -8.63
C GLU A 203 40.21 33.79 -7.66
N GLN A 204 39.33 34.47 -6.92
CA GLN A 204 38.38 33.82 -6.02
C GLN A 204 37.34 32.97 -6.78
N GLU A 205 36.83 33.44 -7.92
CA GLU A 205 35.92 32.65 -8.78
C GLU A 205 36.62 31.44 -9.39
N GLN A 206 37.89 31.58 -9.80
CA GLN A 206 38.69 30.45 -10.28
C GLN A 206 38.90 29.42 -9.18
N GLN A 207 39.28 29.83 -7.97
CA GLN A 207 39.43 28.91 -6.83
C GLN A 207 38.12 28.19 -6.47
N ALA A 208 36.98 28.88 -6.55
CA ALA A 208 35.67 28.28 -6.33
C ALA A 208 35.33 27.24 -7.42
N THR A 209 35.70 27.52 -8.68
CA THR A 209 35.51 26.61 -9.82
C THR A 209 36.41 25.38 -9.71
N ASP A 210 37.69 25.57 -9.35
CA ASP A 210 38.63 24.48 -9.12
C ASP A 210 38.17 23.58 -7.95
N ALA A 211 37.66 24.19 -6.87
CA ALA A 211 37.10 23.44 -5.75
C ALA A 211 35.85 22.63 -6.15
N PHE A 212 35.00 23.18 -7.00
CA PHE A 212 33.83 22.49 -7.54
C PHE A 212 34.21 21.35 -8.49
N GLU A 213 35.21 21.55 -9.34
CA GLU A 213 35.74 20.50 -10.23
C GLU A 213 36.34 19.34 -9.42
N ASN A 214 37.13 19.64 -8.39
CA ASN A 214 37.64 18.64 -7.46
C ASN A 214 36.50 17.90 -6.73
N PHE A 215 35.43 18.60 -6.36
CA PHE A 215 34.24 17.98 -5.76
C PHE A 215 33.54 17.04 -6.76
N ILE A 216 33.36 17.44 -8.01
CA ILE A 216 32.80 16.57 -9.05
C ILE A 216 33.68 15.35 -9.28
N GLN A 217 35.00 15.51 -9.37
CA GLN A 217 35.93 14.38 -9.55
C GLN A 217 35.89 13.38 -8.37
N GLN A 218 35.62 13.86 -7.15
CA GLN A 218 35.40 12.98 -6.00
C GLN A 218 34.05 12.26 -6.01
N VAL A 219 33.05 12.80 -6.71
CA VAL A 219 31.68 12.26 -6.77
C VAL A 219 31.44 11.41 -8.02
N LEU A 220 32.11 11.72 -9.14
CA LEU A 220 32.13 10.98 -10.39
C LEU A 220 33.60 10.75 -10.80
N PRO A 221 34.22 9.64 -10.38
CA PRO A 221 35.63 9.38 -10.68
C PRO A 221 35.93 9.18 -12.18
N GLU A 222 34.92 9.03 -13.05
CA GLU A 222 35.17 8.60 -14.45
C GLU A 222 34.46 9.43 -15.55
N SER A 223 33.72 10.52 -15.22
CA SER A 223 32.92 11.22 -16.24
C SER A 223 33.54 12.50 -16.82
N VAL A 224 34.77 12.89 -16.46
CA VAL A 224 35.40 14.09 -17.00
C VAL A 224 36.85 13.82 -17.41
N GLN A 225 37.03 13.08 -18.50
CA GLN A 225 38.13 13.40 -19.40
C GLN A 225 37.67 14.54 -20.30
N ALA A 226 38.07 15.76 -19.93
CA ALA A 226 38.03 16.89 -20.86
C ALA A 226 38.93 16.56 -22.07
N PRO A 227 38.55 16.92 -23.30
CA PRO A 227 39.38 16.67 -24.46
C PRO A 227 40.60 17.59 -24.40
N ASP A 228 41.78 17.00 -24.29
CA ASP A 228 43.06 17.68 -24.48
C ASP A 228 43.05 18.41 -25.83
N ARG A 229 43.04 19.75 -25.75
CA ARG A 229 43.61 20.60 -26.80
C ARG A 229 45.12 20.68 -26.55
N ASP A 230 45.91 19.91 -27.28
CA ASP A 230 46.92 20.47 -28.18
C ASP A 230 47.47 19.40 -29.13
N GLY A 231 47.93 19.83 -30.31
CA GLY A 231 48.23 18.96 -31.43
C GLY A 231 49.60 18.28 -31.43
N SER A 232 49.72 17.38 -32.40
CA SER A 232 50.92 17.06 -33.21
C SER A 232 51.31 15.57 -33.23
N GLN A 233 51.02 14.98 -34.40
CA GLN A 233 51.90 14.07 -35.15
C GLN A 233 52.12 12.61 -34.67
N GLU A 234 51.34 11.73 -35.30
CA GLU A 234 51.79 10.62 -36.16
C GLU A 234 52.70 9.47 -35.61
N VAL A 235 52.41 8.28 -36.15
CA VAL A 235 53.27 7.07 -36.28
C VAL A 235 53.07 5.94 -35.25
N THR A 236 52.27 4.96 -35.70
CA THR A 236 52.42 3.50 -35.60
C THR A 236 53.43 2.91 -34.61
N GLU A 237 53.00 1.94 -33.79
CA GLU A 237 53.31 0.51 -34.00
C GLU A 237 52.61 -0.42 -33.00
N LYS A 238 52.15 -1.56 -33.53
CA LYS A 238 51.64 -2.73 -32.80
C LYS A 238 52.80 -3.48 -32.14
N SER A 239 52.60 -4.00 -30.93
CA SER A 239 53.12 -5.33 -30.58
C SER A 239 52.47 -5.91 -29.33
N ASP A 240 52.06 -7.17 -29.47
CA ASP A 240 51.58 -8.07 -28.43
C ASP A 240 52.68 -8.41 -27.40
N THR A 241 52.31 -8.58 -26.13
CA THR A 241 52.29 -9.88 -25.42
C THR A 241 52.43 -9.72 -23.89
N LYS A 242 51.68 -10.60 -23.19
CA LYS A 242 52.09 -11.39 -22.01
C LYS A 242 51.45 -11.01 -20.66
N LYS A 243 50.53 -11.90 -20.27
CA LYS A 243 50.05 -12.18 -18.91
C LYS A 243 51.16 -12.06 -17.85
N LYS A 244 50.88 -11.29 -16.80
CA LYS A 244 51.37 -11.53 -15.44
C LYS A 244 50.29 -11.10 -14.44
N SER A 245 49.87 -12.09 -13.65
CA SER A 245 49.41 -12.01 -12.26
C SER A 245 48.90 -10.67 -11.73
N THR A 246 47.64 -10.69 -11.32
CA THR A 246 47.00 -9.73 -10.41
C THR A 246 47.92 -9.27 -9.28
N PRO A 247 47.79 -7.99 -8.91
CA PRO A 247 47.33 -7.68 -7.57
C PRO A 247 46.03 -6.89 -7.66
N ARG A 248 45.02 -7.49 -7.05
CA ARG A 248 43.75 -6.94 -6.57
C ARG A 248 43.79 -5.41 -6.43
N ASN A 249 43.27 -4.71 -7.44
CA ASN A 249 42.83 -3.33 -7.33
C ASN A 249 41.33 -3.33 -7.61
N LEU A 250 40.57 -2.82 -6.63
CA LEU A 250 39.16 -2.47 -6.78
C LEU A 250 39.06 -1.42 -7.88
N GLY A 251 38.28 -1.69 -8.92
CA GLY A 251 38.16 -0.80 -10.05
C GLY A 251 37.35 -1.41 -11.17
N THR A 252 36.04 -1.46 -10.95
CA THR A 252 35.02 -1.56 -12.00
C THR A 252 33.70 -1.20 -11.31
N ASP A 253 33.10 -0.04 -11.62
CA ASP A 253 31.90 0.38 -10.86
C ASP A 253 30.91 1.25 -11.65
N GLU A 254 30.86 1.10 -12.98
CA GLU A 254 29.73 1.66 -13.76
C GLU A 254 29.09 0.64 -14.70
N ASP A 255 29.88 -0.25 -15.33
CA ASP A 255 29.35 -1.44 -16.03
C ASP A 255 28.99 -2.58 -15.03
N GLU A 256 29.64 -2.60 -13.86
CA GLU A 256 29.34 -3.55 -12.76
C GLU A 256 28.03 -3.23 -12.03
N LEU A 257 27.59 -1.97 -11.93
CA LEU A 257 26.35 -1.58 -11.21
C LEU A 257 25.06 -2.10 -11.89
N LEU A 258 25.03 -2.10 -13.22
CA LEU A 258 23.91 -2.68 -13.99
C LEU A 258 24.00 -4.21 -14.03
N GLU A 259 25.20 -4.79 -14.07
CA GLU A 259 25.39 -6.23 -13.88
C GLU A 259 25.00 -6.68 -12.46
N ASP A 260 25.18 -5.83 -11.43
CA ASP A 260 24.95 -6.18 -10.02
C ASP A 260 23.47 -6.27 -9.65
N GLN A 261 22.62 -5.45 -10.26
CA GLN A 261 21.19 -5.55 -10.02
C GLN A 261 20.62 -6.85 -10.60
N ASP A 262 21.06 -7.21 -11.81
CA ASP A 262 20.73 -8.48 -12.45
C ASP A 262 21.38 -9.67 -11.72
N SER A 263 22.58 -9.50 -11.16
CA SER A 263 23.27 -10.51 -10.35
C SER A 263 22.51 -10.78 -9.05
N PHE A 264 22.01 -9.73 -8.37
CA PHE A 264 21.25 -9.83 -7.13
C PHE A 264 19.95 -10.61 -7.32
N TRP A 265 19.16 -10.31 -8.35
CA TRP A 265 17.91 -11.04 -8.61
C TRP A 265 18.15 -12.50 -8.99
N LYS A 266 19.22 -12.78 -9.75
CA LYS A 266 19.65 -14.15 -10.05
C LYS A 266 20.05 -14.90 -8.78
N GLU A 267 20.80 -14.27 -7.88
CA GLU A 267 21.24 -14.89 -6.64
C GLU A 267 20.09 -15.07 -5.65
N LEU A 268 19.17 -14.11 -5.55
CA LEU A 268 17.96 -14.22 -4.75
C LEU A 268 17.07 -15.38 -5.25
N GLY A 269 16.94 -15.55 -6.56
CA GLY A 269 16.23 -16.69 -7.15
C GLY A 269 16.90 -18.03 -6.85
N ARG A 270 18.24 -18.07 -6.82
CA ARG A 270 19.00 -19.26 -6.39
C ARG A 270 18.76 -19.57 -4.91
N ILE A 271 18.76 -18.56 -4.04
CA ILE A 271 18.48 -18.72 -2.61
C ILE A 271 17.05 -19.21 -2.39
N GLU A 272 16.05 -18.64 -3.08
CA GLU A 272 14.65 -19.09 -3.01
C GLU A 272 14.53 -20.56 -3.41
N THR A 273 15.16 -20.95 -4.52
CA THR A 273 15.14 -22.33 -5.02
C THR A 273 15.85 -23.29 -4.07
N ALA A 274 17.02 -22.90 -3.55
CA ALA A 274 17.78 -23.71 -2.60
C ALA A 274 17.00 -23.93 -1.31
N TYR A 275 16.33 -22.89 -0.79
CA TYR A 275 15.47 -22.99 0.38
C TYR A 275 14.28 -23.94 0.15
N ILE A 276 13.60 -23.82 -0.99
CA ILE A 276 12.50 -24.73 -1.36
C ILE A 276 12.97 -26.18 -1.40
N CYS A 277 14.11 -26.45 -2.05
CA CYS A 277 14.69 -27.78 -2.14
C CYS A 277 15.06 -28.33 -0.76
N ALA A 278 15.75 -27.53 0.06
CA ALA A 278 16.16 -27.93 1.41
C ALA A 278 14.94 -28.24 2.30
N GLN A 279 13.92 -27.38 2.30
CA GLN A 279 12.70 -27.59 3.08
C GLN A 279 11.90 -28.81 2.61
N ARG A 280 11.83 -29.03 1.29
CA ARG A 280 11.19 -30.23 0.75
C ARG A 280 11.89 -31.50 1.23
N GLU A 281 13.22 -31.52 1.19
CA GLU A 281 13.99 -32.66 1.70
C GLU A 281 13.79 -32.87 3.20
N VAL A 282 13.75 -31.81 4.00
CA VAL A 282 13.45 -31.90 5.45
C VAL A 282 12.07 -32.52 5.68
N ILE A 283 11.04 -32.07 4.98
CA ILE A 283 9.66 -32.60 5.14
C ILE A 283 9.60 -34.07 4.73
N VAL A 284 10.18 -34.43 3.59
CA VAL A 284 10.15 -35.82 3.08
C VAL A 284 10.94 -36.76 3.99
N THR A 285 12.11 -36.32 4.47
CA THR A 285 12.92 -37.13 5.39
C THR A 285 12.26 -37.28 6.75
N ALA A 286 11.68 -36.21 7.31
CA ALA A 286 10.91 -36.27 8.55
C ALA A 286 9.72 -37.25 8.45
N ALA A 287 8.96 -37.19 7.35
CA ALA A 287 7.85 -38.12 7.12
C ALA A 287 8.32 -39.58 7.01
N LYS A 288 9.46 -39.84 6.37
CA LYS A 288 10.06 -41.18 6.30
C LYS A 288 10.48 -41.69 7.67
N VAL A 289 11.15 -40.86 8.47
CA VAL A 289 11.60 -41.23 9.83
C VAL A 289 10.40 -41.55 10.71
N GLU A 290 9.36 -40.72 10.66
CA GLU A 290 8.13 -40.95 11.42
C GLU A 290 7.40 -42.22 10.95
N GLY A 291 7.39 -42.47 9.65
CA GLY A 291 6.87 -43.72 9.08
C GLY A 291 7.64 -44.96 9.56
N THR A 292 8.97 -44.91 9.59
CA THR A 292 9.80 -46.01 10.11
C THR A 292 9.60 -46.20 11.61
N ARG A 293 9.40 -45.12 12.36
CA ARG A 293 9.10 -45.15 13.79
C ARG A 293 7.76 -45.85 14.04
N ALA A 294 6.71 -45.45 13.32
CA ALA A 294 5.40 -46.08 13.43
C ALA A 294 5.43 -47.57 13.04
N ALA A 295 6.18 -47.94 12.00
CA ALA A 295 6.37 -49.33 11.60
C ALA A 295 7.08 -50.16 12.69
N LEU A 296 8.10 -49.58 13.33
CA LEU A 296 8.83 -50.21 14.43
C LEU A 296 7.93 -50.39 15.66
N GLU A 297 7.16 -49.36 16.03
CA GLU A 297 6.17 -49.45 17.11
C GLU A 297 5.10 -50.52 16.82
N TRP A 298 4.60 -50.60 15.59
CA TRP A 298 3.65 -51.64 15.19
C TRP A 298 4.27 -53.03 15.31
N ALA A 299 5.49 -53.24 14.81
CA ALA A 299 6.18 -54.53 14.90
C ALA A 299 6.41 -54.96 16.36
N GLN A 300 6.75 -54.03 17.24
CA GLN A 300 6.88 -54.29 18.68
C GLN A 300 5.55 -54.74 19.30
N ARG A 301 4.46 -54.00 19.05
CA ARG A 301 3.11 -54.37 19.55
C ARG A 301 2.68 -55.75 19.06
N THR A 302 2.97 -56.08 17.81
CA THR A 302 2.63 -57.39 17.22
C THR A 302 3.48 -58.52 17.81
N LEU A 303 4.75 -58.26 18.15
CA LEU A 303 5.62 -59.25 18.81
C LEU A 303 5.19 -59.53 20.27
N GLU A 304 4.63 -58.52 20.95
CA GLU A 304 4.15 -58.61 22.33
C GLU A 304 2.73 -59.19 22.45
N ALA A 305 2.02 -59.36 21.34
CA ALA A 305 0.67 -59.92 21.33
C ALA A 305 0.71 -61.46 21.47
N PRO A 306 -0.06 -62.07 22.40
CA PRO A 306 -0.12 -63.52 22.54
C PRO A 306 -0.72 -64.19 21.29
N GLU A 307 -0.20 -65.37 20.93
CA GLU A 307 -0.66 -66.19 19.80
C GLU A 307 -2.07 -66.81 20.05
N ASP A 308 -3.11 -65.99 20.23
CA ASP A 308 -4.48 -66.49 20.51
C ASP A 308 -5.40 -66.54 19.28
N ASN A 309 -4.91 -66.22 18.08
CA ASN A 309 -5.75 -66.14 16.87
C ASN A 309 -5.42 -67.26 15.87
N GLN A 310 -5.88 -68.48 16.13
CA GLN A 310 -5.77 -69.61 15.19
C GLN A 310 -7.07 -69.96 14.44
N GLN A 311 -8.14 -69.16 14.57
CA GLN A 311 -9.41 -69.42 13.88
C GLN A 311 -10.12 -68.14 13.46
N ALA A 312 -9.53 -67.41 12.50
CA ALA A 312 -10.25 -66.41 11.72
C ALA A 312 -10.58 -67.00 10.34
N ASP A 313 -11.83 -66.86 9.90
CA ASP A 313 -12.28 -67.39 8.61
C ASP A 313 -11.49 -66.77 7.46
N GLN A 314 -11.01 -67.61 6.54
CA GLN A 314 -10.15 -67.20 5.42
C GLN A 314 -10.81 -66.12 4.54
N ALA A 315 -12.14 -66.15 4.42
CA ALA A 315 -12.92 -65.15 3.67
C ALA A 315 -12.93 -63.78 4.37
N GLU A 316 -12.99 -63.76 5.70
CA GLU A 316 -12.99 -62.52 6.48
C GLU A 316 -11.61 -61.84 6.43
N LEU A 317 -10.53 -62.63 6.59
CA LEU A 317 -9.15 -62.15 6.41
C LEU A 317 -8.89 -61.62 4.99
N GLN A 318 -9.45 -62.26 3.96
CA GLN A 318 -9.35 -61.78 2.58
C GLN A 318 -10.10 -60.47 2.37
N SER A 319 -11.27 -60.29 2.98
CA SER A 319 -12.02 -59.03 2.93
C SER A 319 -11.26 -57.88 3.61
N GLN A 320 -10.74 -58.11 4.82
CA GLN A 320 -9.95 -57.13 5.58
C GLN A 320 -8.65 -56.77 4.84
N ALA A 321 -7.98 -57.74 4.22
CA ALA A 321 -6.80 -57.47 3.39
C ALA A 321 -7.13 -56.59 2.17
N ALA A 322 -8.30 -56.79 1.55
CA ALA A 322 -8.76 -55.99 0.42
C ALA A 322 -9.16 -54.56 0.85
N ASP A 323 -9.76 -54.39 2.04
CA ASP A 323 -10.04 -53.08 2.63
C ASP A 323 -8.74 -52.31 2.92
N LEU A 324 -7.78 -52.94 3.60
CA LEU A 324 -6.47 -52.34 3.89
C LEU A 324 -5.68 -51.98 2.62
N GLN A 325 -5.78 -52.80 1.56
CA GLN A 325 -5.18 -52.46 0.26
C GLN A 325 -5.83 -51.23 -0.37
N ARG A 326 -7.16 -51.09 -0.30
CA ARG A 326 -7.86 -49.89 -0.77
C ARG A 326 -7.43 -48.65 0.00
N GLU A 327 -7.35 -48.74 1.32
CA GLU A 327 -6.88 -47.63 2.17
C GLU A 327 -5.43 -47.25 1.88
N LEU A 328 -4.54 -48.24 1.69
CA LEU A 328 -3.15 -47.98 1.29
C LEU A 328 -3.06 -47.27 -0.06
N HIS A 329 -3.90 -47.63 -1.02
CA HIS A 329 -3.97 -46.96 -2.31
C HIS A 329 -4.48 -45.53 -2.19
N ALA A 330 -5.52 -45.28 -1.39
CA ALA A 330 -6.03 -43.95 -1.11
C ALA A 330 -4.95 -43.06 -0.46
N LEU A 331 -4.30 -43.56 0.60
CA LEU A 331 -3.21 -42.84 1.28
C LEU A 331 -2.04 -42.52 0.34
N ARG A 332 -1.65 -43.46 -0.53
CA ARG A 332 -0.59 -43.21 -1.54
C ARG A 332 -0.98 -42.11 -2.53
N PHE A 333 -2.25 -42.10 -2.94
CA PHE A 333 -2.77 -41.05 -3.80
C PHE A 333 -2.74 -39.69 -3.11
N ASP A 334 -3.20 -39.60 -1.86
CA ASP A 334 -3.21 -38.37 -1.07
C ASP A 334 -1.79 -37.84 -0.82
N ILE A 335 -0.83 -38.72 -0.51
CA ILE A 335 0.59 -38.36 -0.37
C ILE A 335 1.13 -37.78 -1.68
N MET A 336 0.84 -38.43 -2.81
CA MET A 336 1.28 -37.96 -4.12
C MET A 336 0.67 -36.59 -4.42
N GLN A 337 -0.65 -36.44 -4.23
CA GLN A 337 -1.36 -35.18 -4.45
C GLN A 337 -0.81 -34.05 -3.57
N THR A 338 -0.49 -34.35 -2.31
CA THR A 338 0.11 -33.39 -1.38
C THR A 338 1.49 -32.96 -1.86
N LEU A 339 2.35 -33.90 -2.27
CA LEU A 339 3.71 -33.61 -2.73
C LEU A 339 3.75 -32.86 -4.06
N THR A 340 2.82 -33.11 -4.97
CA THR A 340 2.82 -32.51 -6.32
C THR A 340 2.04 -31.21 -6.40
N HIS A 341 0.93 -31.07 -5.66
CA HIS A 341 0.01 -29.94 -5.84
C HIS A 341 -0.05 -29.00 -4.62
N GLN A 342 -0.02 -29.54 -3.40
CA GLN A 342 -0.24 -28.72 -2.20
C GLN A 342 1.06 -28.16 -1.61
N LEU A 343 2.11 -28.98 -1.56
CA LEU A 343 3.38 -28.63 -0.95
C LEU A 343 4.18 -27.56 -1.74
N PRO A 344 4.31 -27.62 -3.08
CA PRO A 344 5.08 -26.63 -3.84
C PRO A 344 4.62 -25.17 -3.65
N PRO A 345 3.32 -24.82 -3.72
CA PRO A 345 2.90 -23.43 -3.53
C PRO A 345 3.12 -22.94 -2.10
N LEU A 346 2.98 -23.82 -1.09
CA LEU A 346 3.26 -23.47 0.31
C LEU A 346 4.75 -23.21 0.55
N LEU A 347 5.62 -24.07 0.02
CA LEU A 347 7.07 -23.87 0.09
C LEU A 347 7.50 -22.59 -0.63
N LYS A 348 6.90 -22.28 -1.79
CA LYS A 348 7.16 -21.03 -2.50
C LYS A 348 6.73 -19.80 -1.71
N ALA A 349 5.57 -19.85 -1.06
CA ALA A 349 5.11 -18.76 -0.19
C ALA A 349 6.07 -18.56 1.01
N GLU A 350 6.52 -19.64 1.62
CA GLU A 350 7.45 -19.57 2.75
C GLU A 350 8.85 -19.12 2.33
N ALA A 351 9.35 -19.56 1.17
CA ALA A 351 10.62 -19.12 0.61
C ALA A 351 10.63 -17.60 0.33
N ARG A 352 9.53 -17.07 -0.20
CA ARG A 352 9.37 -15.62 -0.37
C ARG A 352 9.42 -14.88 0.96
N ARG A 353 8.79 -15.40 2.01
CA ARG A 353 8.85 -14.82 3.36
C ARG A 353 10.26 -14.85 3.93
N PHE A 354 10.99 -15.94 3.70
CA PHE A 354 12.41 -16.05 4.05
C PHE A 354 13.28 -15.02 3.32
N CYS A 355 12.96 -14.70 2.05
CA CYS A 355 13.69 -13.70 1.27
C CYS A 355 13.33 -12.24 1.62
N LEU A 356 12.21 -11.97 2.32
CA LEU A 356 11.78 -10.60 2.64
C LEU A 356 12.82 -9.77 3.40
N PRO A 357 13.52 -10.28 4.44
CA PRO A 357 14.53 -9.49 5.15
C PRO A 357 15.74 -9.15 4.26
N ILE A 358 16.10 -10.03 3.33
CA ILE A 358 17.20 -9.80 2.37
C ILE A 358 16.83 -8.67 1.43
N LEU A 359 15.62 -8.72 0.87
CA LEU A 359 15.05 -7.66 0.03
C LEU A 359 14.97 -6.34 0.78
N HIS A 360 14.46 -6.35 2.01
CA HIS A 360 14.36 -5.15 2.82
C HIS A 360 15.72 -4.49 3.06
N LYS A 361 16.76 -5.29 3.36
CA LYS A 361 18.12 -4.78 3.53
C LYS A 361 18.66 -4.20 2.22
N HIS A 362 18.45 -4.87 1.08
CA HIS A 362 18.88 -4.38 -0.22
C HIS A 362 18.22 -3.04 -0.57
N PHE A 363 16.90 -2.92 -0.43
CA PHE A 363 16.20 -1.65 -0.65
C PHE A 363 16.63 -0.56 0.32
N SER A 364 16.93 -0.90 1.58
CA SER A 364 17.43 0.08 2.55
C SER A 364 18.80 0.65 2.16
N LEU A 365 19.68 -0.20 1.61
CA LEU A 365 20.97 0.24 1.06
C LEU A 365 20.78 1.13 -0.16
N GLU A 366 19.89 0.74 -1.07
CA GLU A 366 19.59 1.54 -2.27
C GLU A 366 19.01 2.91 -1.90
N VAL A 367 18.10 2.96 -0.93
CA VAL A 367 17.56 4.23 -0.40
C VAL A 367 18.67 5.09 0.20
N ALA A 368 19.58 4.51 0.99
CA ALA A 368 20.69 5.25 1.57
C ALA A 368 21.66 5.78 0.49
N HIS A 369 21.91 4.99 -0.55
CA HIS A 369 22.69 5.39 -1.71
C HIS A 369 22.04 6.57 -2.44
N LEU A 370 20.75 6.48 -2.75
CA LEU A 370 19.98 7.55 -3.40
C LEU A 370 19.89 8.83 -2.54
N GLN A 371 19.80 8.70 -1.22
CA GLN A 371 19.82 9.85 -0.32
C GLN A 371 21.18 10.55 -0.32
N ASN A 372 22.28 9.79 -0.35
CA ASN A 372 23.62 10.36 -0.44
C ASN A 372 23.84 11.06 -1.79
N THR A 373 23.40 10.47 -2.91
CA THR A 373 23.49 11.11 -4.22
C THR A 373 22.63 12.37 -4.29
N ALA A 374 21.40 12.34 -3.79
CA ALA A 374 20.52 13.51 -3.71
C ALA A 374 21.17 14.64 -2.89
N ARG A 375 21.74 14.32 -1.72
CA ARG A 375 22.46 15.30 -0.91
C ARG A 375 23.65 15.92 -1.67
N ARG A 376 24.45 15.10 -2.35
CA ARG A 376 25.58 15.60 -3.16
C ARG A 376 25.12 16.49 -4.31
N GLN A 377 23.99 16.17 -4.94
CA GLN A 377 23.37 17.00 -5.98
C GLN A 377 22.87 18.34 -5.42
N GLU A 378 22.27 18.36 -4.23
CA GLU A 378 21.88 19.59 -3.55
C GLU A 378 23.08 20.47 -3.21
N GLU A 379 24.17 19.86 -2.71
CA GLU A 379 25.43 20.56 -2.47
C GLU A 379 25.97 21.15 -3.78
N ALA A 380 26.06 20.37 -4.86
CA ALA A 380 26.48 20.87 -6.17
C ALA A 380 25.61 22.03 -6.69
N ALA A 381 24.29 21.90 -6.57
CA ALA A 381 23.34 22.92 -7.00
C ALA A 381 23.51 24.21 -6.18
N ALA A 382 23.75 24.12 -4.88
CA ALA A 382 23.99 25.28 -4.03
C ALA A 382 25.28 26.02 -4.44
N TRP A 383 26.35 25.30 -4.76
CA TRP A 383 27.59 25.89 -5.28
C TRP A 383 27.36 26.63 -6.60
N LEU A 384 26.71 25.98 -7.57
CA LEU A 384 26.40 26.58 -8.88
C LEU A 384 25.49 27.80 -8.77
N LEU A 385 24.46 27.75 -7.91
CA LEU A 385 23.57 28.88 -7.66
C LEU A 385 24.30 30.06 -7.02
N SER A 386 25.24 29.79 -6.10
CA SER A 386 26.06 30.83 -5.50
C SER A 386 26.91 31.54 -6.56
N GLN A 387 27.65 30.78 -7.39
CA GLN A 387 28.44 31.36 -8.48
C GLN A 387 27.58 32.13 -9.48
N HIS A 388 26.45 31.56 -9.90
CA HIS A 388 25.51 32.24 -10.80
C HIS A 388 25.01 33.57 -10.22
N SER A 389 24.67 33.60 -8.92
CA SER A 389 24.20 34.83 -8.27
C SER A 389 25.26 35.93 -8.21
N CYS A 390 26.54 35.56 -8.02
CA CYS A 390 27.66 36.51 -8.07
C CYS A 390 27.84 37.08 -9.48
N LEU A 391 27.77 36.22 -10.50
CA LEU A 391 27.87 36.62 -11.90
C LEU A 391 26.70 37.54 -12.32
N ASP A 392 25.48 37.24 -11.90
CA ASP A 392 24.30 38.08 -12.14
C ASP A 392 24.48 39.48 -11.54
N LEU A 393 24.99 39.56 -10.31
CA LEU A 393 25.23 40.84 -9.64
C LEU A 393 26.29 41.66 -10.37
N LEU A 394 27.36 41.02 -10.83
CA LEU A 394 28.41 41.66 -11.61
C LEU A 394 27.87 42.15 -12.97
N GLU A 395 27.04 41.35 -13.64
CA GLU A 395 26.38 41.73 -14.90
C GLU A 395 25.46 42.95 -14.73
N LEU A 396 24.66 42.97 -13.64
CA LEU A 396 23.79 44.11 -13.32
C LEU A 396 24.58 45.39 -13.06
N GLN A 397 25.70 45.29 -12.33
CA GLN A 397 26.58 46.43 -12.07
C GLN A 397 27.21 46.95 -13.36
N LEU A 398 27.70 46.06 -14.24
CA LEU A 398 28.22 46.44 -15.56
C LEU A 398 27.17 47.12 -16.44
N LYS A 399 25.93 46.61 -16.45
CA LYS A 399 24.80 47.22 -17.18
C LYS A 399 24.49 48.62 -16.65
N ARG A 400 24.51 48.81 -15.33
CA ARG A 400 24.31 50.12 -14.70
C ARG A 400 25.41 51.10 -15.11
N GLU A 401 26.67 50.69 -15.00
CA GLU A 401 27.81 51.56 -15.31
C GLU A 401 27.87 51.96 -16.78
N ARG A 402 27.54 51.03 -17.70
CA ARG A 402 27.40 51.35 -19.11
C ARG A 402 26.42 52.50 -19.32
N LYS A 403 25.24 52.46 -18.70
CA LYS A 403 24.25 53.54 -18.80
C LYS A 403 24.78 54.86 -18.22
N GLU A 404 25.48 54.82 -17.09
CA GLU A 404 26.08 56.02 -16.49
C GLU A 404 27.18 56.63 -17.39
N LEU A 405 28.01 55.79 -18.02
CA LEU A 405 29.05 56.23 -18.95
C LEU A 405 28.47 56.78 -20.26
N GLU A 406 27.44 56.15 -20.82
CA GLU A 406 26.72 56.64 -21.99
C GLU A 406 26.11 58.03 -21.72
N GLN A 407 25.51 58.23 -20.53
CA GLN A 407 24.99 59.54 -20.12
C GLN A 407 26.11 60.58 -20.00
N LYS A 408 27.24 60.23 -19.39
CA LYS A 408 28.41 61.13 -19.29
C LYS A 408 28.97 61.49 -20.66
N ALA A 409 29.06 60.52 -21.58
CA ALA A 409 29.51 60.74 -22.95
C ALA A 409 28.57 61.72 -23.70
N ALA A 410 27.26 61.54 -23.59
CA ALA A 410 26.28 62.46 -24.18
C ALA A 410 26.40 63.89 -23.62
N TRP A 411 26.66 64.02 -22.31
CA TRP A 411 26.93 65.33 -21.69
C TRP A 411 28.21 65.97 -22.22
N LEU A 412 29.29 65.21 -22.37
CA LEU A 412 30.55 65.71 -22.92
C LEU A 412 30.40 66.15 -24.37
N GLU A 413 29.69 65.39 -25.20
CA GLU A 413 29.40 65.76 -26.59
C GLU A 413 28.59 67.07 -26.66
N LYS A 414 27.63 67.26 -25.75
CA LYS A 414 26.89 68.51 -25.62
C LYS A 414 27.77 69.70 -25.21
N ILE A 415 28.72 69.49 -24.31
CA ILE A 415 29.69 70.54 -23.94
C ILE A 415 30.64 70.84 -25.10
N GLU A 416 31.09 69.82 -25.82
CA GLU A 416 31.96 69.97 -26.99
C GLU A 416 31.27 70.78 -28.09
N THR A 417 30.00 70.47 -28.40
CA THR A 417 29.21 71.23 -29.37
C THR A 417 29.03 72.69 -28.95
N VAL A 418 28.64 72.96 -27.69
CA VAL A 418 28.51 74.33 -27.17
C VAL A 418 29.84 75.09 -27.19
N THR A 419 30.94 74.45 -26.81
CA THR A 419 32.26 75.09 -26.83
C THR A 419 32.73 75.36 -28.26
N ARG A 420 32.52 74.43 -29.19
CA ARG A 420 32.82 74.61 -30.62
C ARG A 420 31.99 75.76 -31.20
N GLU A 421 30.69 75.84 -30.92
CA GLU A 421 29.84 76.98 -31.30
C GLU A 421 30.30 78.31 -30.68
N SER A 422 30.74 78.29 -29.43
CA SER A 422 31.27 79.47 -28.75
C SER A 422 32.62 79.93 -29.32
N GLN A 423 33.40 79.02 -29.93
CA GLN A 423 34.66 79.34 -30.61
C GLN A 423 34.44 79.82 -32.05
N THR A 424 33.44 79.30 -32.77
CA THR A 424 33.11 79.76 -34.13
C THR A 424 32.54 81.17 -34.14
N ARG A 425 31.70 81.55 -33.15
CA ARG A 425 31.11 82.90 -33.06
C ARG A 425 32.13 84.05 -33.07
N PRO A 426 33.19 84.06 -32.23
CA PRO A 426 34.25 85.07 -32.29
C PRO A 426 35.07 85.02 -33.59
N GLN A 427 35.22 83.84 -34.20
CA GLN A 427 35.95 83.66 -35.44
C GLN A 427 35.18 84.27 -36.63
N GLU A 428 33.87 84.05 -36.68
CA GLU A 428 32.93 84.68 -37.61
C GLU A 428 32.83 86.19 -37.39
N GLN A 429 32.86 86.64 -36.13
CA GLN A 429 32.86 88.06 -35.80
C GLN A 429 34.19 88.73 -36.22
N LYS A 430 35.33 88.04 -36.06
CA LYS A 430 36.64 88.49 -36.57
C LYS A 430 36.71 88.51 -38.10
N SER A 431 36.12 87.54 -38.81
CA SER A 431 36.04 87.59 -40.28
C SER A 431 35.13 88.72 -40.75
N TYR A 432 34.00 88.94 -40.09
CA TYR A 432 33.12 90.09 -40.36
C TYR A 432 33.83 91.44 -40.19
N PHE A 433 34.59 91.63 -39.10
CA PHE A 433 35.37 92.85 -38.88
C PHE A 433 36.59 92.97 -39.81
N ARG A 434 37.16 91.84 -40.25
CA ARG A 434 38.23 91.82 -41.26
C ARG A 434 37.70 92.27 -42.62
N ASP A 435 36.52 91.79 -43.01
CA ASP A 435 35.85 92.17 -44.26
C ASP A 435 35.33 93.62 -44.24
N ALA A 436 34.87 94.11 -43.09
CA ALA A 436 34.52 95.51 -42.90
C ALA A 436 35.72 96.46 -43.01
N ARG A 437 36.91 96.04 -42.55
CA ARG A 437 38.16 96.81 -42.69
C ARG A 437 38.68 96.85 -44.13
N SER A 438 38.41 95.83 -44.96
CA SER A 438 38.73 95.86 -46.40
C SER A 438 37.84 96.82 -47.18
N SER A 439 36.65 97.14 -46.68
CA SER A 439 35.71 98.08 -47.30
C SER A 439 35.99 99.56 -46.93
N GLN A 440 36.71 99.82 -45.84
CA GLN A 440 36.98 101.17 -45.33
C GLN A 440 38.35 101.73 -45.80
N LYS A 441 38.66 101.63 -47.10
CA LYS A 441 39.74 102.40 -47.75
C LYS A 441 39.10 103.56 -48.53
N GLY A 442 38.72 104.60 -47.80
CA GLY A 442 38.26 105.84 -48.40
C GLY A 442 37.62 106.75 -47.37
N HIS A 443 38.41 107.63 -46.76
CA HIS A 443 38.13 109.06 -46.53
C HIS A 443 39.17 109.65 -45.54
N PRO A 444 39.59 110.92 -45.69
CA PRO A 444 40.81 111.45 -45.07
C PRO A 444 40.58 112.05 -43.68
N HIS A 445 41.59 111.89 -42.83
CA HIS A 445 41.72 112.48 -41.49
C HIS A 445 41.58 114.02 -41.50
N LYS A 446 40.67 114.54 -40.67
CA LYS A 446 40.76 115.91 -40.14
C LYS A 446 41.35 115.84 -38.74
N TRP A 447 42.53 116.43 -38.57
CA TRP A 447 43.15 116.69 -37.28
C TRP A 447 42.43 117.87 -36.60
N ILE A 448 42.10 117.72 -35.31
CA ILE A 448 41.67 118.82 -34.44
C ILE A 448 42.83 119.12 -33.49
N ASP A 449 43.25 120.38 -33.50
CA ASP A 449 44.39 120.98 -32.81
C ASP A 449 44.12 121.15 -31.30
N PRO A 450 45.05 120.76 -30.39
CA PRO A 450 44.86 120.88 -28.95
C PRO A 450 45.33 122.24 -28.42
N LYS A 451 44.64 123.33 -28.78
CA LYS A 451 44.68 124.61 -28.06
C LYS A 451 43.35 125.34 -28.18
N ASP A 452 42.39 124.96 -27.35
CA ASP A 452 41.32 125.86 -26.91
C ASP A 452 40.80 125.40 -25.54
N LEU A 453 41.54 125.81 -24.52
CA LEU A 453 41.01 126.00 -23.16
C LEU A 453 40.63 127.47 -23.04
N THR A 454 39.34 127.81 -23.00
CA THR A 454 38.77 128.88 -22.15
C THR A 454 37.25 129.02 -22.34
N ALA A 455 36.60 129.45 -21.25
CA ALA A 455 35.21 129.91 -21.10
C ALA A 455 34.13 128.81 -20.89
N ILE A 456 33.73 128.51 -19.63
CA ILE A 456 32.67 129.18 -18.83
C ILE A 456 31.30 128.96 -19.49
N ARG A 457 30.31 128.27 -18.91
CA ARG A 457 29.76 128.30 -17.54
C ARG A 457 29.01 126.99 -17.26
#